data_AF-W6KKX0-F1
#
_entry.id   AF-W6KKX0-F1
#
_cell.length_a   1.000
_cell.length_b   1.000
_cell.length_c   1.000
_cell.angle_alpha   90.00
_cell.angle_beta   90.00
_cell.angle_gamma   90.00
#
_symmetry.space_group_name_H-M   'P 1'
#
loop_
_entity.id
_entity.type
_entity.pdbx_description
1 polymer ?
#
loop_
_entity_poly.entity_id
_entity_poly.type
_entity_poly.pdbx_seq_one_letter_code
_entity_poly.pdbx_strand_id
1 'polypeptide(L)'
;MADFMFPEAQALHFHKVLLHQIVTSPNLLARAREELKGLRSRKQGLAETWDRWAILLDADLEVMAPQILANTPDGGLLRANSPLYECLVEEERKALWQRVGLQQFVIYFHQAVDDLGLSEEDQIRITGLGATELAQWRQDLPATMKASVMDKLKSVVSIHRALVGFTQSPDQRRAWLDEDNGNLGGRPAALLTEGRLHDVEDYLIAAVQARMTNADRPSA
;
A
#
# COMPACT_ATOMS: atom_id res chain seq x y z
N MET A 1 15.88 16.29 -18.77
CA MET A 1 15.31 15.74 -17.53
C MET A 1 14.41 14.60 -17.94
N ALA A 2 14.74 13.37 -17.55
CA ALA A 2 13.88 12.23 -17.85
C ALA A 2 12.60 12.39 -17.02
N ASP A 3 11.46 12.64 -17.69
CA ASP A 3 10.16 12.45 -17.09
C ASP A 3 10.09 10.99 -16.67
N PHE A 4 10.26 10.74 -15.37
CA PHE A 4 9.86 9.48 -14.77
C PHE A 4 8.32 9.44 -14.84
N MET A 5 7.79 9.07 -16.00
CA MET A 5 6.39 8.65 -16.08
C MET A 5 6.25 7.44 -15.16
N PHE A 6 5.55 7.64 -14.04
CA PHE A 6 5.22 6.56 -13.11
C PHE A 6 4.55 5.42 -13.89
N PRO A 7 4.81 4.15 -13.55
CA PRO A 7 3.99 3.06 -14.06
C PRO A 7 2.52 3.38 -13.80
N GLU A 8 1.66 3.19 -14.80
CA GLU A 8 0.24 3.57 -14.76
C GLU A 8 -0.48 3.09 -13.49
N ALA A 9 -0.13 1.88 -13.03
CA ALA A 9 -0.64 1.34 -11.78
C ALA A 9 -0.32 2.24 -10.56
N GLN A 10 0.90 2.79 -10.46
CA GLN A 10 1.28 3.70 -9.38
C GLN A 10 0.55 5.04 -9.50
N ALA A 11 0.42 5.57 -10.71
CA ALA A 11 -0.33 6.80 -10.96
C ALA A 11 -1.81 6.66 -10.53
N LEU A 12 -2.44 5.52 -10.83
CA LEU A 12 -3.79 5.21 -10.39
C LEU A 12 -3.92 5.19 -8.86
N HIS A 13 -3.00 4.52 -8.15
CA HIS A 13 -3.04 4.48 -6.68
C HIS A 13 -2.83 5.86 -6.07
N PHE A 14 -1.89 6.64 -6.61
CA PHE A 14 -1.68 8.02 -6.17
C PHE A 14 -2.96 8.85 -6.32
N HIS A 15 -3.64 8.76 -7.46
CA HIS A 15 -4.86 9.54 -7.69
C HIS A 15 -6.03 9.09 -6.82
N LYS A 16 -6.13 7.81 -6.44
CA LYS A 16 -7.11 7.37 -5.43
C LYS A 16 -6.91 8.10 -4.11
N VAL A 17 -5.66 8.16 -3.64
CA VAL A 17 -5.30 8.85 -2.38
C VAL A 17 -5.49 10.36 -2.50
N LEU A 18 -5.10 10.94 -3.63
CA LEU A 18 -5.23 12.37 -3.90
C LEU A 18 -6.70 12.82 -3.90
N LEU A 19 -7.60 12.04 -4.50
CA LEU A 19 -9.03 12.37 -4.52
C LEU A 19 -9.64 12.32 -3.11
N HIS A 20 -9.21 11.39 -2.27
CA HIS A 20 -9.60 11.39 -0.85
C HIS A 20 -9.03 12.61 -0.11
N GLN A 21 -7.83 13.07 -0.46
CA GLN A 21 -7.23 14.28 0.11
C GLN A 21 -8.00 15.56 -0.25
N ILE A 22 -8.68 15.62 -1.41
CA ILE A 22 -9.51 16.77 -1.80
C ILE A 22 -10.61 17.02 -0.77
N VAL A 23 -11.25 15.96 -0.26
CA VAL A 23 -12.32 16.06 0.75
C VAL A 23 -11.82 16.75 2.03
N THR A 24 -10.55 16.53 2.39
CA THR A 24 -9.93 17.07 3.60
C THR A 24 -9.11 18.34 3.36
N SER A 25 -8.96 18.77 2.10
CA SER A 25 -8.13 19.92 1.69
C SER A 25 -8.93 20.88 0.78
N PRO A 26 -9.71 21.79 1.36
CA PRO A 26 -10.68 22.60 0.60
C PRO A 26 -10.04 23.55 -0.43
N ASN A 27 -8.75 23.87 -0.28
CA ASN A 27 -8.01 24.74 -1.21
C ASN A 27 -7.36 23.98 -2.39
N LEU A 28 -7.34 22.65 -2.39
CA LEU A 28 -6.61 21.87 -3.39
C LEU A 28 -7.19 22.06 -4.80
N LEU A 29 -8.51 22.11 -4.93
CA LEU A 29 -9.17 22.38 -6.21
C LEU A 29 -8.86 23.78 -6.74
N ALA A 30 -8.83 24.79 -5.87
CA ALA A 30 -8.50 26.16 -6.25
C ALA A 30 -7.06 26.26 -6.78
N ARG A 31 -6.11 25.60 -6.10
CA ARG A 31 -4.71 25.51 -6.54
C ARG A 31 -4.57 24.78 -7.87
N ALA A 32 -5.27 23.66 -8.05
CA ALA A 32 -5.25 22.89 -9.29
C ALA A 32 -5.81 23.68 -10.49
N ARG A 33 -6.85 24.50 -10.28
CA ARG A 33 -7.37 25.41 -11.32
C ARG A 33 -6.34 26.46 -11.73
N GLU A 34 -5.61 27.01 -10.77
CA GLU A 34 -4.54 27.97 -11.08
C GLU A 34 -3.37 27.28 -11.81
N GLU A 35 -2.98 26.10 -11.35
CA GLU A 35 -1.93 25.31 -12.00
C GLU A 35 -2.29 24.94 -13.44
N LEU A 36 -3.56 24.63 -13.72
CA LEU A 36 -4.03 24.35 -15.08
C LEU A 36 -3.79 25.52 -16.04
N LYS A 37 -3.94 26.78 -15.58
CA LYS A 37 -3.62 27.96 -16.40
C LYS A 37 -2.13 28.00 -16.75
N GLY A 38 -1.27 27.68 -15.79
CA GLY A 38 0.18 27.58 -15.98
C GLY A 38 0.60 26.40 -16.86
N LEU A 39 -0.11 25.26 -16.78
CA LEU A 39 0.14 24.11 -17.65
C LEU A 39 -0.21 24.40 -19.11
N ARG A 40 -1.33 25.09 -19.37
CA ARG A 40 -1.72 25.50 -20.73
C ARG A 40 -0.67 26.35 -21.44
N SER A 41 0.04 27.21 -20.71
CA SER A 41 1.08 28.05 -21.29
C SER A 41 2.41 27.31 -21.50
N ARG A 42 2.75 26.36 -20.62
CA ARG A 42 4.04 25.63 -20.63
C ARG A 42 4.04 24.35 -21.47
N LYS A 43 2.91 23.65 -21.56
CA LYS A 43 2.76 22.35 -22.25
C LYS A 43 1.78 22.48 -23.43
N GLN A 44 2.32 22.90 -24.57
CA GLN A 44 1.56 23.05 -25.83
C GLN A 44 1.29 21.67 -26.46
N GLY A 45 0.16 21.52 -27.16
CA GLY A 45 -0.21 20.27 -27.85
C GLY A 45 -1.18 19.34 -27.09
N LEU A 46 -1.64 19.73 -25.91
CA LEU A 46 -2.58 18.96 -25.07
C LEU A 46 -3.90 19.71 -24.79
N ALA A 47 -4.32 20.58 -25.73
CA ALA A 47 -5.48 21.46 -25.55
C ALA A 47 -6.75 20.72 -25.09
N GLU A 48 -7.09 19.60 -25.74
CA GLU A 48 -8.25 18.78 -25.38
C GLU A 48 -8.14 18.20 -23.95
N THR A 49 -6.93 17.80 -23.54
CA THR A 49 -6.71 17.31 -22.16
C THR A 49 -6.88 18.43 -21.15
N TRP A 50 -6.41 19.65 -21.47
CA TRP A 50 -6.58 20.83 -20.62
C TRP A 50 -8.03 21.29 -20.53
N ASP A 51 -8.82 21.17 -21.59
CA ASP A 51 -10.24 21.48 -21.57
C ASP A 51 -11.02 20.45 -20.75
N ARG A 52 -10.70 19.16 -20.88
CA ARG A 52 -11.27 18.12 -20.02
C ARG A 52 -10.95 18.36 -18.54
N TRP A 53 -9.71 18.69 -18.22
CA TRP A 53 -9.34 19.03 -16.84
C TRP A 53 -10.07 20.25 -16.29
N ALA A 54 -10.31 21.28 -17.11
CA ALA A 54 -11.10 22.44 -16.70
C ALA A 54 -12.52 22.02 -16.29
N ILE A 55 -13.18 21.22 -17.14
CA ILE A 55 -14.53 20.69 -16.87
C ILE A 55 -14.53 19.85 -15.59
N LEU A 56 -13.55 18.95 -15.42
CA LEU A 56 -13.46 18.07 -14.26
C LEU A 56 -13.23 18.83 -12.95
N LEU A 57 -12.39 19.87 -12.97
CA LEU A 57 -12.10 20.67 -11.79
C LEU A 57 -13.31 21.52 -11.35
N ASP A 58 -14.24 21.81 -12.26
CA ASP A 58 -15.48 22.54 -11.96
C ASP A 58 -16.67 21.62 -11.63
N ALA A 59 -16.50 20.30 -11.79
CA ALA A 59 -17.49 19.31 -11.44
C ALA A 59 -17.39 18.86 -9.98
N ASP A 60 -18.47 18.28 -9.45
CA ASP A 60 -18.46 17.63 -8.15
C ASP A 60 -17.56 16.39 -8.14
N LEU A 61 -17.06 16.04 -6.95
CA LEU A 61 -16.14 14.91 -6.77
C LEU A 61 -16.71 13.58 -7.28
N GLU A 62 -18.02 13.38 -7.16
CA GLU A 62 -18.75 12.20 -7.63
C GLU A 62 -18.70 12.04 -9.16
N VAL A 63 -18.55 13.15 -9.89
CA VAL A 63 -18.42 13.16 -11.37
C VAL A 63 -16.96 13.08 -11.78
N MET A 64 -16.10 13.79 -11.05
CA MET A 64 -14.67 13.87 -11.35
C MET A 64 -13.94 12.55 -11.08
N ALA A 65 -14.19 11.91 -9.93
CA ALA A 65 -13.45 10.74 -9.48
C ALA A 65 -13.56 9.53 -10.43
N PRO A 66 -14.75 9.13 -10.93
CA PRO A 66 -14.87 8.00 -11.85
C PRO A 66 -14.10 8.19 -13.16
N GLN A 67 -13.98 9.43 -13.65
CA GLN A 67 -13.25 9.73 -14.88
C GLN A 67 -11.74 9.66 -14.66
N ILE A 68 -11.25 10.27 -13.58
CA ILE A 68 -9.82 10.26 -13.24
C ILE A 68 -9.35 8.86 -12.85
N LEU A 69 -10.20 8.02 -12.27
CA LEU A 69 -9.85 6.66 -11.83
C LEU A 69 -10.18 5.57 -12.84
N ALA A 70 -10.72 5.93 -14.01
CA ALA A 70 -11.05 4.97 -15.05
C ALA A 70 -9.80 4.18 -15.49
N ASN A 71 -9.91 2.86 -15.54
CA ASN A 71 -8.87 1.99 -16.08
C ASN A 71 -8.96 1.94 -17.62
N THR A 72 -8.80 3.10 -18.26
CA THR A 72 -8.86 3.30 -19.71
C THR A 72 -7.68 4.17 -20.17
N PRO A 73 -7.32 4.15 -21.47
CA PRO A 73 -6.29 5.04 -22.00
C PRO A 73 -6.55 6.52 -21.68
N ASP A 74 -7.81 6.94 -21.77
CA ASP A 74 -8.26 8.27 -21.39
C ASP A 74 -8.00 8.61 -19.93
N GLY A 75 -8.34 7.69 -19.01
CA GLY A 75 -8.06 7.87 -17.59
C GLY A 75 -6.55 7.97 -17.32
N GLY A 76 -5.75 7.15 -18.00
CA GLY A 76 -4.29 7.23 -17.94
C GLY A 76 -3.76 8.58 -18.42
N LEU A 77 -4.27 9.09 -19.54
CA LEU A 77 -3.89 10.40 -20.08
C LEU A 77 -4.22 11.55 -19.12
N LEU A 78 -5.38 11.50 -18.47
CA LEU A 78 -5.76 12.47 -17.43
C LEU A 78 -4.76 12.41 -16.27
N ARG A 79 -4.50 11.23 -15.71
CA ARG A 79 -3.57 11.05 -14.58
C ARG A 79 -2.15 11.48 -14.90
N ALA A 80 -1.66 11.20 -16.11
CA ALA A 80 -0.32 11.60 -16.57
C ALA A 80 -0.18 13.13 -16.66
N ASN A 81 -1.28 13.87 -16.82
CA ASN A 81 -1.30 15.31 -17.02
C ASN A 81 -2.13 16.02 -15.94
N SER A 82 -2.07 15.54 -14.71
CA SER A 82 -2.96 15.97 -13.62
C SER A 82 -2.56 17.31 -13.00
N PRO A 83 -3.37 18.39 -13.12
CA PRO A 83 -3.13 19.64 -12.40
C PRO A 83 -3.22 19.44 -10.88
N LEU A 84 -3.99 18.45 -10.42
CA LEU A 84 -4.07 18.09 -9.00
C LEU A 84 -2.72 17.58 -8.49
N TYR A 85 -1.96 16.84 -9.30
CA TYR A 85 -0.61 16.37 -8.94
C TYR A 85 0.41 17.52 -8.99
N GLU A 86 0.39 18.29 -10.08
CA GLU A 86 1.36 19.34 -10.35
C GLU A 86 1.27 20.49 -9.33
N CYS A 87 0.06 20.80 -8.84
CA CYS A 87 -0.14 21.91 -7.89
C CYS A 87 0.36 21.61 -6.48
N LEU A 88 0.69 20.36 -6.15
CA LEU A 88 1.19 19.97 -4.83
C LEU A 88 2.61 20.47 -4.62
N VAL A 89 2.95 20.84 -3.38
CA VAL A 89 4.35 21.05 -3.00
C VAL A 89 5.04 19.71 -2.76
N GLU A 90 6.36 19.72 -2.65
CA GLU A 90 7.16 18.48 -2.52
C GLU A 90 6.78 17.69 -1.25
N GLU A 91 6.54 18.39 -0.14
CA GLU A 91 6.13 17.80 1.13
C GLU A 91 4.77 17.10 1.03
N GLU A 92 3.80 17.72 0.33
CA GLU A 92 2.48 17.13 0.11
C GLU A 92 2.57 15.91 -0.80
N ARG A 93 3.36 15.97 -1.88
CA ARG A 93 3.62 14.81 -2.75
C ARG A 93 4.24 13.67 -1.96
N LYS A 94 5.25 13.96 -1.14
CA LYS A 94 5.91 12.96 -0.30
C LYS A 94 4.95 12.33 0.70
N ALA A 95 4.11 13.12 1.36
CA ALA A 95 3.11 12.62 2.30
C ALA A 95 2.07 11.72 1.62
N LEU A 96 1.60 12.09 0.42
CA LEU A 96 0.69 11.26 -0.36
C LEU A 96 1.34 9.95 -0.80
N TRP A 97 2.60 9.98 -1.26
CA TRP A 97 3.33 8.76 -1.61
C TRP A 97 3.56 7.85 -0.40
N GLN A 98 3.88 8.41 0.77
CA GLN A 98 3.96 7.65 2.01
C GLN A 98 2.62 6.97 2.34
N ARG A 99 1.50 7.68 2.14
CA ARG A 99 0.16 7.11 2.33
C ARG A 99 -0.15 6.01 1.31
N VAL A 100 0.21 6.18 0.03
CA VAL A 100 0.11 5.11 -0.97
C VAL A 100 0.88 3.87 -0.53
N GLY A 101 2.13 4.04 -0.10
CA GLY A 101 2.96 2.94 0.38
C GLY A 101 2.37 2.24 1.61
N LEU A 102 1.81 3.01 2.55
CA LEU A 102 1.10 2.47 3.72
C LEU A 102 -0.12 1.65 3.31
N GLN A 103 -0.97 2.18 2.42
CA GLN A 103 -2.16 1.48 1.95
C GLN A 103 -1.81 0.17 1.23
N GLN A 104 -0.82 0.20 0.35
CA GLN A 104 -0.31 -1.01 -0.32
C GLN A 104 0.24 -2.02 0.68
N PHE A 105 0.97 -1.56 1.70
CA PHE A 105 1.49 -2.41 2.75
C PHE A 105 0.38 -3.08 3.56
N VAL A 106 -0.68 -2.35 3.91
CA VAL A 106 -1.84 -2.93 4.62
C VAL A 106 -2.57 -3.97 3.75
N ILE A 107 -2.65 -3.77 2.43
CA ILE A 107 -3.17 -4.80 1.51
C ILE A 107 -2.30 -6.07 1.57
N TYR A 108 -0.97 -5.93 1.54
CA TYR A 108 -0.07 -7.10 1.68
C TYR A 108 -0.22 -7.79 3.03
N PHE A 109 -0.44 -7.04 4.10
CA PHE A 109 -0.75 -7.61 5.40
C PHE A 109 -2.05 -8.41 5.36
N HIS A 110 -3.14 -7.88 4.78
CA HIS A 110 -4.40 -8.62 4.66
C HIS A 110 -4.25 -9.91 3.84
N GLN A 111 -3.48 -9.86 2.75
CA GLN A 111 -3.16 -11.05 1.98
C GLN A 111 -2.37 -12.08 2.81
N ALA A 112 -1.38 -11.63 3.58
CA ALA A 112 -0.59 -12.50 4.44
C ALA A 112 -1.44 -13.17 5.53
N VAL A 113 -2.32 -12.43 6.22
CA VAL A 113 -3.15 -13.03 7.28
C VAL A 113 -4.18 -14.01 6.70
N ASP A 114 -4.77 -13.71 5.55
CA ASP A 114 -5.74 -14.60 4.89
C ASP A 114 -5.03 -15.88 4.38
N ASP A 115 -3.82 -15.74 3.84
CA ASP A 115 -2.99 -16.88 3.39
C ASP A 115 -2.57 -17.78 4.56
N LEU A 116 -2.06 -17.17 5.64
CA LEU A 116 -1.67 -17.86 6.87
C LEU A 116 -2.86 -18.39 7.68
N GLY A 117 -4.10 -18.04 7.33
CA GLY A 117 -5.29 -18.50 8.03
C GLY A 117 -5.45 -17.89 9.44
N LEU A 118 -4.87 -16.72 9.69
CA LEU A 118 -4.96 -16.05 10.98
C LEU A 118 -6.35 -15.46 11.18
N SER A 119 -7.03 -15.88 12.25
CA SER A 119 -8.37 -15.41 12.57
C SER A 119 -8.38 -13.92 12.92
N GLU A 120 -9.56 -13.29 12.94
CA GLU A 120 -9.68 -11.90 13.39
C GLU A 120 -9.22 -11.73 14.84
N GLU A 121 -9.46 -12.73 15.69
CA GLU A 121 -9.00 -12.75 17.07
C GLU A 121 -7.47 -12.78 17.17
N ASP A 122 -6.80 -13.55 16.30
CA ASP A 122 -5.34 -13.59 16.24
C ASP A 122 -4.78 -12.25 15.75
N GLN A 123 -5.41 -11.64 14.74
CA GLN A 123 -5.04 -10.32 14.23
C GLN A 123 -5.14 -9.26 15.33
N ILE A 124 -6.20 -9.28 16.15
CA ILE A 124 -6.36 -8.38 17.30
C ILE A 124 -5.24 -8.60 18.32
N ARG A 125 -4.96 -9.84 18.71
CA ARG A 125 -3.90 -10.17 19.68
C ARG A 125 -2.51 -9.74 19.19
N ILE A 126 -2.21 -10.04 17.93
CA ILE A 126 -0.94 -9.71 17.30
C ILE A 126 -0.78 -8.18 17.21
N THR A 127 -1.72 -7.50 16.58
CA THR A 127 -1.58 -6.08 16.24
C THR A 127 -1.83 -5.17 17.45
N GLY A 128 -2.73 -5.58 18.34
CA GLY A 128 -3.28 -4.75 19.42
C GLY A 128 -4.34 -3.74 18.93
N LEU A 129 -4.80 -3.86 17.68
CA LEU A 129 -5.88 -3.05 17.13
C LEU A 129 -7.23 -3.62 17.59
N GLY A 130 -8.22 -2.73 17.76
CA GLY A 130 -9.59 -3.18 18.05
C GLY A 130 -10.25 -3.83 16.82
N ALA A 131 -11.22 -4.72 17.06
CA ALA A 131 -11.99 -5.37 16.00
C ALA A 131 -12.61 -4.36 15.01
N THR A 132 -13.19 -3.27 15.53
CA THR A 132 -13.77 -2.21 14.69
C THR A 132 -12.74 -1.54 13.78
N GLU A 133 -11.52 -1.32 14.27
CA GLU A 133 -10.45 -0.69 13.48
C GLU A 133 -9.97 -1.63 12.38
N LEU A 134 -9.77 -2.92 12.67
CA LEU A 134 -9.41 -3.93 11.67
C LEU A 134 -10.50 -4.13 10.61
N ALA A 135 -11.77 -4.15 11.02
CA ALA A 135 -12.90 -4.21 10.10
C ALA A 135 -12.96 -2.96 9.20
N GLN A 136 -12.69 -1.78 9.77
CA GLN A 136 -12.64 -0.53 9.02
C GLN A 136 -11.51 -0.56 7.98
N TRP A 137 -10.34 -1.10 8.30
CA TRP A 137 -9.21 -1.16 7.35
C TRP A 137 -9.50 -2.00 6.10
N ARG A 138 -10.43 -2.96 6.19
CA ARG A 138 -10.89 -3.71 5.00
C ARG A 138 -11.76 -2.86 4.06
N GLN A 139 -12.37 -1.79 4.56
CA GLN A 139 -13.24 -0.89 3.78
C GLN A 139 -12.52 0.39 3.38
N ASP A 140 -11.77 0.98 4.32
CA ASP A 140 -11.04 2.23 4.16
C ASP A 140 -9.65 2.10 4.80
N LEU A 141 -8.62 2.11 3.95
CA LEU A 141 -7.25 1.85 4.37
C LEU A 141 -6.69 3.04 5.16
N PRO A 142 -5.91 2.80 6.23
CA PRO A 142 -5.47 3.86 7.13
C PRO A 142 -4.59 4.89 6.44
N ALA A 143 -4.82 6.16 6.79
CA ALA A 143 -4.01 7.27 6.33
C ALA A 143 -2.67 7.41 7.08
N THR A 144 -2.62 6.91 8.32
CA THR A 144 -1.45 6.94 9.21
C THR A 144 -1.46 5.69 10.10
N MET A 145 -0.32 5.33 10.67
CA MET A 145 -0.20 4.16 11.54
C MET A 145 0.84 4.40 12.63
N LYS A 146 0.58 3.90 13.85
CA LYS A 146 1.56 3.89 14.94
C LYS A 146 2.74 2.98 14.57
N ALA A 147 3.96 3.41 14.88
CA ALA A 147 5.18 2.65 14.59
C ALA A 147 5.12 1.21 15.17
N SER A 148 4.64 1.07 16.41
CA SER A 148 4.49 -0.24 17.06
C SER A 148 3.54 -1.19 16.32
N VAL A 149 2.50 -0.66 15.69
CA VAL A 149 1.54 -1.46 14.89
C VAL A 149 2.18 -1.83 13.56
N MET A 150 2.84 -0.87 12.92
CA MET A 150 3.59 -1.09 11.68
C MET A 150 4.64 -2.20 11.83
N ASP A 151 5.40 -2.22 12.92
CA ASP A 151 6.44 -3.23 13.15
C ASP A 151 5.84 -4.63 13.30
N LYS A 152 4.70 -4.76 14.00
CA LYS A 152 3.97 -6.03 14.10
C LYS A 152 3.45 -6.52 12.75
N LEU A 153 2.89 -5.62 11.93
CA LEU A 153 2.45 -5.96 10.57
C LEU A 153 3.64 -6.42 9.71
N LYS A 154 4.79 -5.76 9.82
CA LYS A 154 6.01 -6.14 9.10
C LYS A 154 6.46 -7.55 9.48
N SER A 155 6.47 -7.89 10.76
CA SER A 155 6.82 -9.25 11.20
C SER A 155 5.86 -10.29 10.62
N VAL A 156 4.53 -10.03 10.62
CA VAL A 156 3.56 -10.97 9.98
C VAL A 156 3.84 -11.13 8.48
N VAL A 157 4.06 -10.03 7.75
CA VAL A 157 4.37 -10.07 6.32
C VAL A 157 5.72 -10.77 6.06
N SER A 158 6.72 -10.55 6.92
CA SER A 158 8.04 -11.18 6.85
C SER A 158 7.95 -12.69 7.03
N ILE A 159 7.24 -13.14 8.06
CA ILE A 159 6.95 -14.55 8.33
C ILE A 159 6.25 -15.20 7.14
N HIS A 160 5.19 -14.57 6.62
CA HIS A 160 4.49 -15.04 5.44
C HIS A 160 5.43 -15.19 4.24
N ARG A 161 6.26 -14.17 3.95
CA ARG A 161 7.21 -14.22 2.82
C ARG A 161 8.26 -15.32 3.00
N ALA A 162 8.79 -15.52 4.20
CA ALA A 162 9.72 -16.60 4.48
C ALA A 162 9.06 -17.97 4.25
N LEU A 163 7.83 -18.16 4.74
CA LEU A 163 7.05 -19.38 4.53
C LEU A 163 6.73 -19.66 3.06
N VAL A 164 6.41 -18.64 2.26
CA VAL A 164 6.25 -18.77 0.81
C VAL A 164 7.54 -19.28 0.14
N GLY A 165 8.70 -18.89 0.66
CA GLY A 165 10.00 -19.41 0.20
C GLY A 165 10.24 -20.89 0.54
N PHE A 166 9.59 -21.40 1.60
CA PHE A 166 9.70 -22.80 2.02
C PHE A 166 8.67 -23.71 1.35
N THR A 167 7.44 -23.23 1.18
CA THR A 167 6.35 -23.96 0.54
C THR A 167 5.42 -23.01 -0.20
N GLN A 168 4.99 -23.43 -1.39
CA GLN A 168 4.01 -22.69 -2.19
C GLN A 168 2.56 -22.96 -1.79
N SER A 169 2.28 -24.00 -1.00
CA SER A 169 0.90 -24.36 -0.59
C SER A 169 0.45 -23.57 0.65
N PRO A 170 -0.67 -22.82 0.57
CA PRO A 170 -1.26 -22.16 1.74
C PRO A 170 -1.60 -23.15 2.87
N ASP A 171 -2.11 -24.33 2.53
CA ASP A 171 -2.47 -25.35 3.52
C ASP A 171 -1.24 -25.86 4.29
N GLN A 172 -0.09 -25.99 3.62
CA GLN A 172 1.16 -26.35 4.29
C GLN A 172 1.69 -25.24 5.18
N ARG A 173 1.51 -23.95 4.80
CA ARG A 173 1.89 -22.82 5.66
C ARG A 173 1.02 -22.74 6.91
N ARG A 174 -0.28 -22.99 6.77
CA ARG A 174 -1.23 -23.08 7.89
C ARG A 174 -0.90 -24.25 8.81
N ALA A 175 -0.67 -25.44 8.24
CA ALA A 175 -0.25 -26.61 9.01
C ALA A 175 1.04 -26.33 9.78
N TRP A 176 2.03 -25.67 9.16
CA TRP A 176 3.27 -25.30 9.84
C TRP A 176 3.06 -24.36 11.03
N LEU A 177 2.09 -23.44 10.95
CA LEU A 177 1.74 -22.56 12.07
C LEU A 177 1.05 -23.30 13.22
N ASP A 178 0.32 -24.37 12.92
CA ASP A 178 -0.45 -25.16 13.88
C ASP A 178 0.33 -26.33 14.49
N GLU A 179 1.40 -26.77 13.83
CA GLU A 179 2.27 -27.85 14.32
C GLU A 179 3.19 -27.36 15.44
N ASP A 180 3.40 -28.23 16.44
CA ASP A 180 4.32 -27.93 17.53
C ASP A 180 5.77 -27.94 17.01
N ASN A 181 6.46 -26.82 17.16
CA ASN A 181 7.84 -26.69 16.71
C ASN A 181 8.77 -26.70 17.92
N GLY A 182 9.43 -27.85 18.13
CA GLY A 182 10.34 -28.05 19.26
C GLY A 182 11.50 -27.06 19.33
N ASN A 183 11.91 -26.44 18.20
CA ASN A 183 12.96 -25.43 18.20
C ASN A 183 12.46 -24.04 18.65
N LEU A 184 11.17 -23.77 18.44
CA LEU A 184 10.50 -22.55 18.89
C LEU A 184 9.90 -22.69 20.30
N GLY A 185 9.81 -23.92 20.80
CA GLY A 185 9.24 -24.24 22.12
C GLY A 185 7.72 -24.11 22.16
N GLY A 186 7.04 -24.32 21.02
CA GLY A 186 5.60 -24.25 20.93
C GLY A 186 5.09 -24.17 19.48
N ARG A 187 3.77 -24.06 19.34
CA ARG A 187 3.10 -23.81 18.07
C ARG A 187 3.35 -22.37 17.61
N PRO A 188 3.87 -22.13 16.39
CA PRO A 188 4.16 -20.77 15.92
C PRO A 188 2.95 -19.84 16.00
N ALA A 189 1.73 -20.29 15.65
CA ALA A 189 0.51 -19.47 15.76
C ALA A 189 0.29 -18.92 17.18
N ALA A 190 0.48 -19.76 18.20
CA ALA A 190 0.35 -19.34 19.59
C ALA A 190 1.40 -18.26 19.94
N LEU A 191 2.66 -18.47 19.53
CA LEU A 191 3.75 -17.53 19.75
C LEU A 191 3.47 -16.15 19.12
N LEU A 192 2.86 -16.10 17.93
CA LEU A 192 2.45 -14.83 17.31
C LEU A 192 1.46 -14.09 18.20
N THR A 193 0.43 -14.78 18.71
CA THR A 193 -0.61 -14.18 19.56
C THR A 193 -0.13 -13.82 20.96
N GLU A 194 0.94 -14.43 21.45
CA GLU A 194 1.60 -14.14 22.72
C GLU A 194 2.60 -12.97 22.62
N GLY A 195 2.73 -12.35 21.45
CA GLY A 195 3.65 -11.24 21.22
C GLY A 195 5.09 -11.65 20.92
N ARG A 196 5.35 -12.94 20.70
CA ARG A 196 6.67 -13.51 20.36
C ARG A 196 6.90 -13.60 18.86
N LEU A 197 6.47 -12.56 18.11
CA LEU A 197 6.59 -12.54 16.65
C LEU A 197 8.05 -12.62 16.18
N HIS A 198 8.94 -11.90 16.86
CA HIS A 198 10.36 -11.86 16.49
C HIS A 198 11.05 -13.22 16.64
N ASP A 199 10.67 -14.02 17.63
CA ASP A 199 11.22 -15.37 17.81
C ASP A 199 10.90 -16.27 16.59
N VAL A 200 9.67 -16.19 16.09
CA VAL A 200 9.22 -16.93 14.91
C VAL A 200 9.90 -16.40 13.64
N GLU A 201 10.01 -15.07 13.53
CA GLU A 201 10.68 -14.41 12.41
C GLU A 201 12.17 -14.77 12.34
N ASP A 202 12.91 -14.67 13.45
CA ASP A 202 14.34 -14.99 13.54
C ASP A 202 14.62 -16.46 13.21
N TYR A 203 13.76 -17.36 13.69
CA TYR A 203 13.85 -18.79 13.34
C TYR A 203 13.71 -19.01 11.84
N LEU A 204 12.71 -18.38 11.21
CA LEU A 204 12.49 -18.51 9.77
C LEU A 204 13.61 -17.88 8.96
N ILE A 205 14.13 -16.71 9.37
CA ILE A 205 15.28 -16.06 8.72
C ILE A 205 16.50 -16.96 8.77
N ALA A 206 16.81 -17.55 9.93
CA ALA A 206 17.92 -18.48 10.07
C ALA A 206 17.73 -19.72 9.18
N ALA A 207 16.52 -20.26 9.11
CA ALA A 207 16.19 -21.39 8.24
C ALA A 207 16.29 -21.05 6.75
N VAL A 208 15.95 -19.81 6.33
CA VAL A 208 16.09 -19.36 4.94
C VAL A 208 17.58 -19.21 4.61
N GLN A 209 18.35 -18.54 5.47
CA GLN A 209 19.80 -18.34 5.28
C GLN A 209 20.55 -19.67 5.15
N ALA A 210 20.17 -20.68 5.92
CA ALA A 210 20.75 -22.03 5.83
C ALA A 210 20.50 -22.71 4.48
N ARG A 211 19.46 -22.30 3.73
CA ARG A 211 19.12 -22.84 2.40
C ARG A 211 19.70 -22.03 1.25
N MET A 212 20.25 -20.83 1.50
CA MET A 212 20.86 -20.01 0.45
C MET A 212 22.13 -20.66 -0.09
N THR A 213 22.23 -20.78 -1.40
CA THR A 213 23.43 -21.27 -2.08
C THR A 213 24.45 -20.14 -2.29
N ASN A 214 25.70 -20.47 -2.66
CA ASN A 214 26.71 -19.44 -3.00
C ASN A 214 26.29 -18.56 -4.20
N ALA A 215 25.36 -19.01 -5.05
CA ALA A 215 24.82 -18.21 -6.15
C ALA A 215 23.79 -17.16 -5.70
N ASP A 216 23.23 -17.31 -4.49
CA ASP A 216 22.25 -16.40 -3.90
C ASP A 216 22.90 -15.32 -3.03
N ARG A 217 24.22 -15.38 -2.85
CA ARG A 217 25.01 -14.39 -2.12
C ARG A 217 25.44 -13.30 -3.10
N PRO A 218 25.37 -12.00 -2.73
CA PRO A 218 25.92 -10.94 -3.56
C PRO A 218 27.38 -11.26 -3.86
N SER A 219 27.75 -11.29 -5.15
CA SER A 219 29.14 -11.40 -5.56
C SER A 219 29.93 -10.25 -4.92
N ALA A 220 31.03 -10.59 -4.26
CA ALA A 220 31.98 -9.62 -3.72
C ALA A 220 32.56 -8.72 -4.83
#